data_AF-A0A5N9DPY8-F1
#
_entry.id   AF-A0A5N9DPY8-F1
#
_cell.length_a   1.000
_cell.length_b   1.000
_cell.length_c   1.000
_cell.angle_alpha   90.00
_cell.angle_beta   90.00
_cell.angle_gamma   90.00
#
_symmetry.space_group_name_H-M   'P 1'
#
loop_
_entity.id
_entity.type
_entity.pdbx_description
1 polymer ?
#
loop_
_entity_poly.entity_id
_entity_poly.type
_entity_poly.pdbx_seq_one_letter_code
_entity_poly.pdbx_strand_id
1 'polypeptide(L)'
;MRLIMVGCEYSGVRTLSQAILGWSMESMGAFLNLPEEYRIHDHFRIPEIGHPPALSKEEHAQINNLTPRLKEMIQRWNVFYHIPWAPNRNDVIFIGLYFEDNVYGPLYFDYIKNLGPDDPIMQTRNQFDKWFAENSPETVLVHVKCSPEQIRYRKKANPHEEELLKDEDVEYVLERFEQEVGKSIIKNKVVLDTTNISVEESLDEFKIKIVPFLTENDKNRLRN
;
A
#
# COMPACT_ATOMS: atom_id res chain seq x y z
N MET A 1 -3.11 -13.18 8.82
CA MET A 1 -3.07 -11.72 8.86
C MET A 1 -2.95 -11.16 7.45
N ARG A 2 -3.89 -10.29 7.07
CA ARG A 2 -3.92 -9.65 5.75
C ARG A 2 -3.99 -8.14 5.93
N LEU A 3 -3.00 -7.44 5.38
CA LEU A 3 -2.83 -6.00 5.59
C LEU A 3 -2.76 -5.28 4.24
N ILE A 4 -3.40 -4.12 4.17
CA ILE A 4 -3.11 -3.10 3.16
C ILE A 4 -2.48 -1.93 3.92
N MET A 5 -1.19 -1.71 3.72
CA MET A 5 -0.40 -0.66 4.34
C MET A 5 -0.40 0.53 3.38
N VAL A 6 -0.92 1.68 3.81
CA VAL A 6 -1.04 2.87 2.96
C VAL A 6 -0.39 4.07 3.64
N GLY A 7 0.26 4.91 2.86
CA GLY A 7 0.85 6.15 3.36
C GLY A 7 1.67 6.84 2.28
N CYS A 8 1.96 8.11 2.52
CA CYS A 8 2.82 8.89 1.65
C CYS A 8 4.23 8.28 1.57
N GLU A 9 4.91 8.43 0.43
CA GLU A 9 6.36 8.25 0.35
C GLU A 9 7.05 8.98 1.51
N TYR A 10 8.07 8.37 2.11
CA TYR A 10 8.73 8.83 3.35
C TYR A 10 7.89 8.78 4.65
N SER A 11 6.66 8.25 4.65
CA SER A 11 5.93 8.01 5.90
C SER A 11 6.48 6.86 6.74
N GLY A 12 7.45 6.09 6.22
CA GLY A 12 7.99 4.89 6.87
C GLY A 12 7.14 3.64 6.64
N VAL A 13 6.14 3.68 5.76
CA VAL A 13 5.25 2.56 5.45
C VAL A 13 5.99 1.26 5.12
N ARG A 14 7.06 1.32 4.30
CA ARG A 14 7.85 0.14 3.92
C ARG A 14 8.62 -0.45 5.09
N THR A 15 9.35 0.39 5.82
CA THR A 15 10.13 -0.03 6.99
C THR A 15 9.23 -0.64 8.07
N LEU A 16 8.08 -0.02 8.34
CA LEU A 16 7.11 -0.57 9.29
C LEU A 16 6.49 -1.88 8.80
N SER A 17 6.21 -2.01 7.50
CA SER A 17 5.68 -3.26 6.92
C SER A 17 6.67 -4.42 7.07
N GLN A 18 7.97 -4.17 6.89
CA GLN A 18 9.02 -5.16 7.11
C GLN A 18 9.11 -5.57 8.59
N ALA A 19 9.02 -4.61 9.52
CA ALA A 19 9.02 -4.90 10.95
C ALA A 19 7.79 -5.73 11.36
N ILE A 20 6.61 -5.40 10.82
CA ILE A 20 5.38 -6.18 11.02
C ILE A 20 5.53 -7.59 10.45
N LEU A 21 6.09 -7.75 9.25
CA LEU A 21 6.35 -9.06 8.66
C LEU A 21 7.23 -9.92 9.59
N GLY A 22 8.36 -9.38 10.03
CA GLY A 22 9.29 -10.07 10.94
C GLY A 22 8.60 -10.52 12.22
N TRP A 23 7.91 -9.59 12.90
CA TRP A 23 7.13 -9.92 14.10
C TRP A 23 6.08 -11.01 13.84
N SER A 24 5.37 -10.94 12.71
CA SER A 24 4.29 -11.90 12.40
C SER A 24 4.83 -13.30 12.09
N MET A 25 5.99 -13.38 11.43
CA MET A 25 6.67 -14.66 11.19
C MET A 25 7.13 -15.27 12.52
N GLU A 26 7.75 -14.47 13.39
CA GLU A 26 8.30 -14.92 14.66
C GLU A 26 7.21 -15.33 15.67
N SER A 27 6.13 -14.54 15.77
CA SER A 27 5.12 -14.71 16.81
C SER A 27 3.90 -15.53 16.39
N MET A 28 3.68 -15.74 15.10
CA MET A 28 2.50 -16.45 14.59
C MET A 28 2.84 -17.56 13.60
N GLY A 29 4.11 -17.69 13.18
CA GLY A 29 4.46 -18.51 12.02
C GLY A 29 3.71 -18.10 10.75
N ALA A 30 3.28 -16.83 10.65
CA ALA A 30 2.59 -16.30 9.49
C ALA A 30 3.54 -16.20 8.30
N PHE A 31 3.00 -16.21 7.08
CA PHE A 31 3.76 -16.05 5.81
C PHE A 31 4.80 -17.15 5.50
N LEU A 32 4.97 -18.16 6.36
CA LEU A 32 6.01 -19.20 6.20
C LEU A 32 5.76 -20.13 4.99
N ASN A 33 4.52 -20.21 4.51
CA ASN A 33 4.16 -20.98 3.32
C ASN A 33 4.36 -20.21 2.01
N LEU A 34 4.86 -18.97 2.06
CA LEU A 34 5.10 -18.12 0.90
C LEU A 34 6.59 -17.91 0.69
N PRO A 35 7.06 -17.89 -0.59
CA PRO A 35 8.39 -17.39 -0.89
C PRO A 35 8.53 -15.93 -0.44
N GLU A 36 9.75 -15.52 -0.09
CA GLU A 36 10.03 -14.23 0.53
C GLU A 36 9.53 -13.06 -0.31
N GLU A 37 9.73 -13.14 -1.62
CA GLU A 37 9.33 -12.15 -2.62
C GLU A 37 7.81 -11.99 -2.80
N TYR A 38 6.99 -12.87 -2.22
CA TYR A 38 5.52 -12.81 -2.26
C TYR A 38 4.90 -12.51 -0.89
N ARG A 39 5.70 -12.22 0.14
CA ARG A 39 5.17 -11.87 1.48
C ARG A 39 4.68 -10.42 1.53
N ILE A 40 5.40 -9.54 0.85
CA ILE A 40 5.04 -8.12 0.65
C ILE A 40 4.91 -7.86 -0.85
N HIS A 41 3.77 -7.34 -1.25
CA HIS A 41 3.55 -6.79 -2.58
C HIS A 41 3.64 -5.26 -2.49
N ASP A 42 4.73 -4.67 -2.98
CA ASP A 42 5.01 -3.22 -2.91
C ASP A 42 5.18 -2.56 -4.29
N HIS A 43 4.98 -3.31 -5.38
CA HIS A 43 5.19 -2.88 -6.76
C HIS A 43 3.95 -2.21 -7.35
N PHE A 44 3.39 -1.21 -6.66
CA PHE A 44 2.20 -0.47 -7.10
C PHE A 44 2.50 0.98 -7.47
N ARG A 45 3.77 1.32 -7.67
CA ARG A 45 4.19 2.69 -7.97
C ARG A 45 5.07 2.69 -9.21
N ILE A 46 4.66 3.41 -10.23
CA ILE A 46 5.45 3.54 -11.47
C ILE A 46 6.81 4.21 -11.17
N PRO A 47 7.94 3.71 -11.69
CA PRO A 47 8.07 2.57 -12.62
C PRO A 47 8.24 1.19 -11.97
N GLU A 48 8.27 1.10 -10.64
CA GLU A 48 8.38 -0.14 -9.86
C GLU A 48 7.04 -0.92 -9.86
N ILE A 49 6.77 -1.63 -10.95
CA ILE A 49 5.49 -2.34 -11.20
C ILE A 49 5.64 -3.86 -11.39
N GLY A 50 6.84 -4.40 -11.16
CA GLY A 50 7.16 -5.82 -11.38
C GLY A 50 7.47 -6.58 -10.10
N HIS A 51 7.13 -7.87 -10.08
CA HIS A 51 7.71 -8.82 -9.14
C HIS A 51 9.19 -9.05 -9.44
N PRO A 52 9.99 -9.54 -8.47
CA PRO A 52 11.36 -9.94 -8.71
C PRO A 52 11.50 -10.92 -9.90
N PRO A 53 12.61 -10.85 -10.66
CA PRO A 53 13.75 -9.95 -10.47
C PRO A 53 13.43 -8.47 -10.74
N ALA A 54 14.19 -7.57 -10.11
CA ALA A 54 14.01 -6.14 -10.29
C ALA A 54 14.21 -5.73 -11.76
N LEU A 55 13.41 -4.76 -12.21
CA LEU A 55 13.56 -4.16 -13.53
C LEU A 55 14.87 -3.37 -13.60
N SER A 56 15.48 -3.39 -14.79
CA SER A 56 16.66 -2.58 -15.10
C SER A 56 16.30 -1.09 -15.23
N LYS A 57 17.33 -0.23 -15.15
CA LYS A 57 17.17 1.21 -15.40
C LYS A 57 16.61 1.51 -16.79
N GLU A 58 16.94 0.68 -17.78
CA GLU A 58 16.39 0.81 -19.13
C GLU A 58 14.89 0.51 -19.17
N GLU A 59 14.45 -0.56 -18.50
CA GLU A 59 13.03 -0.91 -18.40
C GLU A 59 12.24 0.13 -17.59
N HIS A 60 12.81 0.68 -16.51
CA HIS A 60 12.23 1.83 -15.81
C HIS A 60 12.03 3.02 -16.74
N ALA A 61 13.05 3.36 -17.55
CA ALA A 61 12.94 4.46 -18.51
C ALA A 61 11.88 4.18 -19.59
N GLN A 62 11.75 2.94 -20.07
CA GLN A 62 10.71 2.55 -21.02
C GLN A 62 9.31 2.74 -20.41
N ILE A 63 9.10 2.29 -19.17
CA ILE A 63 7.83 2.46 -18.44
C ILE A 63 7.53 3.95 -18.21
N ASN A 64 8.53 4.72 -17.79
CA ASN A 64 8.39 6.16 -17.58
C ASN A 64 8.05 6.93 -18.86
N ASN A 65 8.49 6.44 -20.03
CA ASN A 65 8.19 7.03 -21.34
C ASN A 65 6.84 6.60 -21.94
N LEU A 66 6.11 5.69 -21.29
CA LEU A 66 4.77 5.31 -21.74
C LEU A 66 3.80 6.49 -21.70
N THR A 67 2.84 6.49 -22.62
CA THR A 67 1.74 7.46 -22.61
C THR A 67 0.89 7.30 -21.34
N PRO A 68 0.18 8.35 -20.89
CA PRO A 68 -0.75 8.24 -19.76
C PRO A 68 -1.73 7.08 -19.89
N ARG A 69 -2.26 6.83 -21.11
CA ARG A 69 -3.17 5.71 -21.38
C ARG A 69 -2.53 4.35 -21.12
N LEU A 70 -1.27 4.16 -21.51
CA LEU A 70 -0.55 2.89 -21.33
C LEU A 70 -0.13 2.69 -19.87
N LYS A 71 0.32 3.75 -19.20
CA LYS A 71 0.57 3.73 -17.74
C LYS A 71 -0.68 3.32 -16.97
N GLU A 72 -1.83 3.93 -17.28
CA GLU A 72 -3.14 3.55 -16.69
C GLU A 72 -3.42 2.07 -16.88
N MET A 73 -3.28 1.58 -18.12
CA MET A 73 -3.67 0.22 -18.45
C MET A 73 -2.85 -0.80 -17.67
N ILE A 74 -1.52 -0.63 -17.66
CA ILE A 74 -0.61 -1.53 -16.97
C ILE A 74 -0.83 -1.45 -15.46
N GLN A 75 -0.98 -0.24 -14.92
CA GLN A 75 -1.22 -0.06 -13.49
C GLN A 75 -2.55 -0.68 -13.06
N ARG A 76 -3.63 -0.46 -13.82
CA ARG A 76 -4.93 -1.07 -13.53
C ARG A 76 -4.87 -2.59 -13.62
N TRP A 77 -4.13 -3.17 -14.56
CA TRP A 77 -3.94 -4.63 -14.62
C TRP A 77 -3.14 -5.16 -13.43
N ASN A 78 -2.04 -4.49 -13.09
CA ASN A 78 -1.22 -4.84 -11.94
C ASN A 78 -2.05 -4.81 -10.64
N VAL A 79 -2.78 -3.72 -10.40
CA VAL A 79 -3.70 -3.60 -9.27
C VAL A 79 -4.77 -4.69 -9.31
N PHE A 80 -5.46 -4.85 -10.45
CA PHE A 80 -6.56 -5.82 -10.61
C PHE A 80 -6.13 -7.26 -10.27
N TYR A 81 -4.92 -7.65 -10.67
CA TYR A 81 -4.35 -8.96 -10.35
C TYR A 81 -4.27 -9.24 -8.84
N HIS A 82 -4.10 -8.20 -8.03
CA HIS A 82 -3.98 -8.32 -6.57
C HIS A 82 -5.31 -8.14 -5.82
N ILE A 83 -6.40 -7.82 -6.52
CA ILE A 83 -7.73 -7.74 -5.90
C ILE A 83 -8.29 -9.15 -5.73
N PRO A 84 -8.77 -9.54 -4.53
CA PRO A 84 -9.30 -10.88 -4.30
C PRO A 84 -10.60 -11.09 -5.09
N TRP A 85 -10.59 -12.06 -5.99
CA TRP A 85 -11.76 -12.48 -6.79
C TRP A 85 -12.61 -13.56 -6.09
N ALA A 86 -12.06 -14.19 -5.05
CA ALA A 86 -12.69 -15.23 -4.24
C ALA A 86 -12.15 -15.12 -2.79
N PRO A 87 -12.81 -15.75 -1.80
CA PRO A 87 -12.35 -15.77 -0.42
C PRO A 87 -10.87 -16.15 -0.28
N ASN A 88 -10.02 -15.17 0.03
CA ASN A 88 -8.57 -15.38 0.19
C ASN A 88 -8.25 -15.63 1.66
N ARG A 89 -7.46 -16.65 1.98
CA ARG A 89 -7.06 -16.97 3.37
C ARG A 89 -5.56 -16.87 3.62
N ASN A 90 -4.78 -16.55 2.59
CA ASN A 90 -3.33 -16.45 2.73
C ASN A 90 -2.96 -15.19 3.50
N ASP A 91 -1.86 -15.27 4.24
CA ASP A 91 -1.24 -14.07 4.79
C ASP A 91 -0.67 -13.24 3.65
N VAL A 92 -0.91 -11.93 3.64
CA VAL A 92 -0.34 -11.03 2.63
C VAL A 92 -0.26 -9.60 3.16
N ILE A 93 0.80 -8.89 2.80
CA ILE A 93 0.93 -7.45 3.02
C ILE A 93 1.00 -6.77 1.66
N PHE A 94 0.07 -5.85 1.40
CA PHE A 94 0.16 -4.93 0.27
C PHE A 94 0.67 -3.58 0.77
N ILE A 95 1.58 -2.93 0.03
CA ILE A 95 2.00 -1.54 0.28
C ILE A 95 1.42 -0.67 -0.84
N GLY A 96 0.56 0.28 -0.48
CA GLY A 96 -0.05 1.24 -1.40
C GLY A 96 -1.26 0.72 -2.17
N LEU A 97 -1.09 -0.38 -2.94
CA LEU A 97 -2.13 -0.97 -3.78
C LEU A 97 -2.86 0.11 -4.62
N TYR A 98 -4.19 0.03 -4.76
CA TYR A 98 -4.98 1.03 -5.49
C TYR A 98 -5.10 2.38 -4.78
N PHE A 99 -4.77 2.47 -3.49
CA PHE A 99 -4.79 3.74 -2.76
C PHE A 99 -3.68 4.66 -3.28
N GLU A 100 -2.46 4.14 -3.40
CA GLU A 100 -1.34 4.90 -3.97
C GLU A 100 -1.61 5.31 -5.41
N ASP A 101 -2.15 4.41 -6.22
CA ASP A 101 -2.49 4.70 -7.62
C ASP A 101 -3.57 5.80 -7.73
N ASN A 102 -4.57 5.82 -6.85
CA ASN A 102 -5.59 6.89 -6.81
C ASN A 102 -5.05 8.25 -6.34
N VAL A 103 -3.88 8.29 -5.68
CA VAL A 103 -3.23 9.52 -5.22
C VAL A 103 -2.21 10.00 -6.24
N TYR A 104 -1.24 9.14 -6.58
CA TYR A 104 -0.10 9.47 -7.45
C TYR A 104 -0.43 9.40 -8.94
N GLY A 105 -1.30 8.48 -9.36
CA GLY A 105 -1.80 8.33 -10.74
C GLY A 105 -2.23 9.65 -11.39
N PRO A 106 -3.28 10.31 -10.86
CA PRO A 106 -3.76 11.58 -11.41
C PRO A 106 -2.79 12.75 -11.22
N LEU A 107 -1.92 12.71 -10.20
CA LEU A 107 -1.02 13.80 -9.88
C LEU A 107 0.21 13.83 -10.80
N TYR A 108 0.90 12.70 -10.95
CA TYR A 108 2.20 12.64 -11.64
C TYR A 108 2.13 12.03 -13.03
N PHE A 109 1.08 11.28 -13.35
CA PHE A 109 0.99 10.56 -14.62
C PHE A 109 -0.22 10.98 -15.46
N ASP A 110 -1.03 11.92 -14.96
CA ASP A 110 -2.19 12.54 -15.61
C ASP A 110 -3.20 11.53 -16.19
N TYR A 111 -3.16 10.28 -15.74
CA TYR A 111 -4.17 9.30 -16.08
C TYR A 111 -5.21 9.24 -14.96
N ILE A 112 -6.48 9.15 -15.35
CA ILE A 112 -7.73 9.29 -14.57
C ILE A 112 -8.28 10.70 -14.31
N LYS A 113 -7.49 11.78 -14.50
CA LYS A 113 -7.92 13.16 -14.16
C LYS A 113 -9.21 13.63 -14.87
N ASN A 114 -9.43 13.21 -16.10
CA ASN A 114 -10.55 13.64 -16.94
C ASN A 114 -11.61 12.53 -17.16
N LEU A 115 -11.56 11.45 -16.37
CA LEU A 115 -12.49 10.33 -16.52
C LEU A 115 -13.68 10.52 -15.59
N GLY A 116 -14.88 10.47 -16.19
CA GLY A 116 -16.13 10.49 -15.43
C GLY A 116 -16.42 9.14 -14.75
N PRO A 117 -17.41 9.08 -13.84
CA PRO A 117 -17.78 7.85 -13.13
C PRO A 117 -18.29 6.74 -14.07
N ASP A 118 -18.86 7.12 -15.23
CA ASP A 118 -19.35 6.18 -16.25
C ASP A 118 -18.25 5.66 -17.19
N ASP A 119 -17.03 6.19 -17.09
CA ASP A 119 -15.91 5.69 -17.88
C ASP A 119 -15.60 4.23 -17.46
N PRO A 120 -15.46 3.28 -18.40
CA PRO A 120 -15.18 1.87 -18.07
C PRO A 120 -13.94 1.65 -17.19
N ILE A 121 -12.93 2.53 -17.29
CA ILE A 121 -11.76 2.52 -16.42
C ILE A 121 -12.20 2.80 -14.98
N MET A 122 -12.96 3.88 -14.77
CA MET A 122 -13.44 4.26 -13.45
C MET A 122 -14.43 3.24 -12.88
N GLN A 123 -15.32 2.69 -13.72
CA GLN A 123 -16.23 1.62 -13.31
C GLN A 123 -15.46 0.42 -12.73
N THR A 124 -14.35 0.03 -13.35
CA THR A 124 -13.50 -1.07 -12.84
C THR A 124 -12.83 -0.69 -11.53
N ARG A 125 -12.16 0.48 -11.49
CA ARG A 125 -11.40 0.94 -10.31
C ARG A 125 -12.28 1.13 -9.09
N ASN A 126 -13.51 1.63 -9.29
CA ASN A 126 -14.49 1.84 -8.24
C ASN A 126 -15.03 0.53 -7.63
N GLN A 127 -14.75 -0.65 -8.21
CA GLN A 127 -15.13 -1.93 -7.60
C GLN A 127 -14.07 -2.51 -6.65
N PHE A 128 -12.82 -2.03 -6.67
CA PHE A 128 -11.72 -2.69 -5.95
C PHE A 128 -11.98 -2.85 -4.45
N ASP A 129 -12.43 -1.77 -3.81
CA ASP A 129 -12.74 -1.73 -2.39
C ASP A 129 -13.94 -2.64 -2.03
N LYS A 130 -14.92 -2.73 -2.93
CA LYS A 130 -16.06 -3.65 -2.81
C LYS A 130 -15.62 -5.11 -2.90
N TRP A 131 -14.78 -5.45 -3.86
CA TRP A 131 -14.25 -6.82 -3.98
C TRP A 131 -13.40 -7.22 -2.76
N PHE A 132 -12.65 -6.28 -2.16
CA PHE A 132 -12.02 -6.53 -0.86
C PHE A 132 -13.04 -6.77 0.25
N ALA A 133 -14.07 -5.93 0.36
CA ALA A 133 -15.09 -6.10 1.40
C ALA A 133 -15.88 -7.41 1.26
N GLU A 134 -16.09 -7.89 0.03
CA GLU A 134 -16.82 -9.13 -0.26
C GLU A 134 -15.96 -10.38 -0.09
N ASN A 135 -14.75 -10.37 -0.66
CA ASN A 135 -13.89 -11.57 -0.76
C ASN A 135 -12.78 -11.61 0.29
N SER A 136 -12.59 -10.54 1.05
CA SER A 136 -11.51 -10.41 2.02
C SER A 136 -11.88 -9.51 3.21
N PRO A 137 -13.06 -9.70 3.83
CA PRO A 137 -13.63 -8.79 4.83
C PRO A 137 -12.76 -8.61 6.09
N GLU A 138 -11.87 -9.55 6.37
CA GLU A 138 -10.94 -9.55 7.49
C GLU A 138 -9.60 -8.85 7.19
N THR A 139 -9.44 -8.27 6.00
CA THR A 139 -8.27 -7.43 5.67
C THR A 139 -8.30 -6.16 6.49
N VAL A 140 -7.13 -5.78 7.02
CA VAL A 140 -6.95 -4.56 7.81
C VAL A 140 -6.25 -3.51 6.98
N LEU A 141 -6.89 -2.36 6.81
CA LEU A 141 -6.31 -1.18 6.18
C LEU A 141 -5.53 -0.39 7.25
N VAL A 142 -4.22 -0.26 7.07
CA VAL A 142 -3.32 0.43 8.00
C VAL A 142 -2.84 1.72 7.37
N HIS A 143 -3.32 2.86 7.86
CA HIS A 143 -2.89 4.17 7.40
C HIS A 143 -1.70 4.66 8.23
N VAL A 144 -0.54 4.70 7.58
CA VAL A 144 0.74 5.18 8.11
C VAL A 144 0.90 6.66 7.78
N LYS A 145 0.70 7.50 8.79
CA LYS A 145 0.78 8.96 8.73
C LYS A 145 2.17 9.45 9.13
N CYS A 146 2.51 10.65 8.66
CA CYS A 146 3.72 11.36 9.02
C CYS A 146 3.51 12.85 8.74
N SER A 147 4.05 13.73 9.58
CA SER A 147 3.96 15.18 9.36
C SER A 147 4.68 15.63 8.08
N PRO A 148 4.22 16.72 7.44
CA PRO A 148 4.90 17.28 6.27
C PRO A 148 6.37 17.60 6.52
N GLU A 149 6.70 18.14 7.70
CA GLU A 149 8.06 18.50 8.08
C GLU A 149 8.96 17.27 8.14
N GLN A 150 8.45 16.19 8.73
CA GLN A 150 9.21 14.96 8.87
C GLN A 150 9.37 14.21 7.54
N ILE A 151 8.37 14.27 6.66
CA ILE A 151 8.49 13.76 5.28
C ILE A 151 9.63 14.46 4.56
N ARG A 152 9.64 15.80 4.56
CA ARG A 152 10.72 16.59 3.92
C ARG A 152 12.08 16.31 4.54
N TYR A 153 12.14 16.16 5.86
CA TYR A 153 13.37 15.79 6.55
C TYR A 153 13.89 14.42 6.08
N ARG A 154 13.05 13.39 6.10
CA ARG A 154 13.41 12.02 5.69
C ARG A 154 13.81 11.94 4.22
N LYS A 155 13.10 12.68 3.38
CA LYS A 155 13.41 12.84 1.97
C LYS A 155 14.81 13.39 1.75
N LYS A 156 15.17 14.47 2.44
CA LYS A 156 16.51 15.06 2.38
C LYS A 156 17.59 14.15 2.98
N ALA A 157 17.28 13.43 4.05
CA ALA A 157 18.23 12.58 4.75
C ALA A 157 18.53 11.27 4.00
N ASN A 158 17.57 10.72 3.28
CA ASN A 158 17.69 9.43 2.59
C ASN A 158 16.91 9.43 1.24
N PRO A 159 17.34 10.20 0.24
CA PRO A 159 16.71 10.20 -1.07
C PRO A 159 16.84 8.83 -1.75
N HIS A 160 15.88 8.45 -2.59
CA HIS A 160 15.99 7.25 -3.43
C HIS A 160 15.84 7.58 -4.92
N GLU A 161 16.29 6.66 -5.79
CA GLU A 161 16.46 6.91 -7.23
C GLU A 161 15.13 7.23 -7.95
N GLU A 162 14.08 6.47 -7.67
CA GLU A 162 12.75 6.61 -8.31
C GLU A 162 11.75 7.39 -7.44
N GLU A 163 12.22 8.40 -6.73
CA GLU A 163 11.37 9.27 -5.91
C GLU A 163 10.31 9.99 -6.76
N LEU A 164 9.05 9.91 -6.35
CA LEU A 164 7.95 10.60 -7.03
C LEU A 164 7.51 11.88 -6.31
N LEU A 165 7.54 11.88 -4.98
CA LEU A 165 6.96 12.93 -4.16
C LEU A 165 7.76 14.23 -4.26
N LYS A 166 7.16 15.27 -4.83
CA LYS A 166 7.74 16.62 -4.84
C LYS A 166 7.46 17.35 -3.53
N ASP A 167 8.38 18.24 -3.13
CA ASP A 167 8.29 19.00 -1.88
C ASP A 167 7.08 19.92 -1.81
N GLU A 168 6.65 20.44 -2.95
CA GLU A 168 5.48 21.31 -3.13
C GLU A 168 4.15 20.55 -3.02
N ASP A 169 4.17 19.24 -3.24
CA ASP A 169 2.98 18.37 -3.27
C ASP A 169 2.75 17.65 -1.94
N VAL A 170 3.64 17.79 -0.94
CA VAL A 170 3.61 17.01 0.31
C VAL A 170 2.27 17.11 1.03
N GLU A 171 1.79 18.33 1.32
CA GLU A 171 0.53 18.54 2.02
C GLU A 171 -0.65 18.00 1.22
N TYR A 172 -0.67 18.24 -0.09
CA TYR A 172 -1.72 17.74 -0.98
C TYR A 172 -1.77 16.22 -0.98
N VAL A 173 -0.62 15.55 -1.12
CA VAL A 173 -0.55 14.09 -1.13
C VAL A 173 -1.01 13.51 0.20
N LEU A 174 -0.60 14.10 1.34
CA LEU A 174 -1.07 13.67 2.66
C LEU A 174 -2.59 13.77 2.79
N GLU A 175 -3.16 14.91 2.38
CA GLU A 175 -4.62 15.10 2.39
C GLU A 175 -5.33 14.08 1.49
N ARG A 176 -4.78 13.80 0.30
CA ARG A 176 -5.35 12.82 -0.62
C ARG A 176 -5.34 11.40 -0.04
N PHE A 177 -4.30 10.99 0.69
CA PHE A 177 -4.32 9.71 1.41
C PHE A 177 -5.40 9.66 2.51
N GLU A 178 -5.56 10.72 3.31
CA GLU A 178 -6.65 10.81 4.29
C GLU A 178 -8.01 10.65 3.63
N GLN A 179 -8.21 11.31 2.49
CA GLN A 179 -9.45 11.23 1.73
C GLN A 179 -9.68 9.82 1.16
N GLU A 180 -8.69 9.18 0.54
CA GLU A 180 -8.85 7.83 -0.03
C GLU A 180 -9.11 6.79 1.08
N VAL A 181 -8.39 6.87 2.20
CA VAL A 181 -8.62 5.99 3.36
C VAL A 181 -10.00 6.25 3.98
N GLY A 182 -10.40 7.52 4.10
CA GLY A 182 -11.69 7.91 4.66
C GLY A 182 -12.89 7.45 3.80
N LYS A 183 -12.72 7.43 2.48
CA LYS A 183 -13.74 6.95 1.53
C LYS A 183 -13.88 5.43 1.53
N SER A 184 -12.84 4.69 1.92
CA SER A 184 -12.84 3.23 1.81
C SER A 184 -13.88 2.57 2.72
N ILE A 185 -14.58 1.57 2.16
CA ILE A 185 -15.57 0.73 2.83
C ILE A 185 -14.95 -0.45 3.58
N ILE A 186 -13.64 -0.69 3.48
CA ILE A 186 -12.94 -1.65 4.35
C ILE A 186 -13.17 -1.25 5.81
N LYS A 187 -13.70 -2.18 6.59
CA LYS A 187 -14.19 -1.90 7.96
C LYS A 187 -13.05 -1.85 8.98
N ASN A 188 -12.09 -2.75 8.84
CA ASN A 188 -10.98 -2.86 9.79
C ASN A 188 -9.93 -1.82 9.43
N LYS A 189 -9.79 -0.79 10.25
CA LYS A 189 -8.84 0.30 10.02
C LYS A 189 -7.95 0.51 11.24
N VAL A 190 -6.66 0.68 10.99
CA VAL A 190 -5.65 1.08 11.98
C VAL A 190 -4.98 2.35 11.47
N VAL A 191 -4.73 3.30 12.36
CA VAL A 191 -3.95 4.51 12.05
C VAL A 191 -2.70 4.49 12.92
N LEU A 192 -1.54 4.74 12.32
CA LEU A 192 -0.25 4.84 12.99
C LEU A 192 0.42 6.13 12.53
N ASP A 193 0.89 6.96 13.46
CA ASP A 193 1.60 8.20 13.14
C ASP A 193 3.08 8.04 13.48
N THR A 194 3.92 8.02 12.44
CA THR A 194 5.36 7.76 12.58
C THR A 194 6.18 9.03 12.75
N THR A 195 5.55 10.19 12.94
CA THR A 195 6.22 11.49 12.89
C THR A 195 7.46 11.57 13.80
N ASN A 196 7.29 11.21 15.07
CA ASN A 196 8.33 11.38 16.11
C ASN A 196 8.66 10.08 16.85
N ILE A 197 8.25 8.93 16.31
CA ILE A 197 8.45 7.62 16.96
C ILE A 197 9.32 6.72 16.10
N SER A 198 10.01 5.79 16.76
CA SER A 198 10.84 4.80 16.10
C SER A 198 10.00 3.71 15.42
N VAL A 199 10.67 2.84 14.65
CA VAL A 199 10.04 1.69 14.02
C VAL A 199 9.53 0.71 15.08
N GLU A 200 10.31 0.50 16.14
CA GLU A 200 9.97 -0.36 17.27
C GLU A 200 8.73 0.16 18.02
N GLU A 201 8.70 1.46 18.32
CA GLU A 201 7.55 2.12 18.96
C GLU A 201 6.30 2.02 18.08
N SER A 202 6.44 2.26 16.76
CA SER A 202 5.35 2.10 15.79
C SER A 202 4.83 0.66 15.71
N LEU A 203 5.73 -0.32 15.77
CA LEU A 203 5.39 -1.73 15.79
C LEU A 203 4.66 -2.12 17.08
N ASP A 204 5.08 -1.61 18.23
CA ASP A 204 4.40 -1.86 19.50
C ASP A 204 2.99 -1.25 19.53
N GLU A 205 2.82 -0.05 18.96
CA GLU A 205 1.50 0.55 18.77
C GLU A 205 0.62 -0.31 17.82
N PHE A 206 1.20 -0.81 16.71
CA PHE A 206 0.50 -1.70 15.79
C PHE A 206 0.03 -2.98 16.49
N LYS A 207 0.91 -3.64 17.26
CA LYS A 207 0.57 -4.88 18.01
C LYS A 207 -0.64 -4.69 18.91
N ILE A 208 -0.81 -3.51 19.51
CA ILE A 208 -1.97 -3.19 20.36
C ILE A 208 -3.22 -2.98 19.48
N LYS A 209 -3.09 -2.17 18.42
CA LYS A 209 -4.22 -1.76 17.58
C LYS A 209 -4.76 -2.86 16.67
N ILE A 210 -3.95 -3.87 16.35
CA ILE A 210 -4.38 -4.98 15.46
C ILE A 210 -5.24 -6.02 16.17
N VAL A 211 -5.13 -6.14 17.51
CA VAL A 211 -5.79 -7.19 18.32
C VAL A 211 -7.29 -7.33 18.04
N PRO A 212 -8.10 -6.25 17.95
CA PRO A 212 -9.53 -6.37 17.69
C PRO A 212 -9.87 -6.98 16.32
N PHE A 213 -8.93 -6.94 15.37
CA PHE A 213 -9.14 -7.37 13.99
C PHE A 213 -8.54 -8.73 13.66
N LEU A 214 -7.80 -9.34 14.59
CA LEU A 214 -7.26 -10.69 14.42
C LEU A 214 -8.39 -11.71 14.30
N THR A 215 -8.31 -12.57 13.29
CA THR A 215 -9.23 -13.70 13.15
C THR A 215 -8.98 -14.75 14.23
N GLU A 216 -9.89 -15.70 14.42
CA GLU A 216 -9.64 -16.82 15.33
C GLU A 216 -8.40 -17.64 14.91
N ASN A 217 -8.15 -17.79 13.60
CA ASN A 217 -6.93 -18.42 13.11
C ASN A 217 -5.67 -17.63 13.50
N ASP A 218 -5.72 -16.30 13.38
CA ASP A 218 -4.61 -15.43 13.80
C ASP A 218 -4.36 -15.53 15.31
N LYS A 219 -5.42 -15.47 16.13
CA LYS A 219 -5.31 -15.59 17.59
C LYS A 219 -4.77 -16.95 18.01
N ASN A 220 -5.19 -18.03 17.36
CA ASN A 220 -4.68 -19.36 17.64
C ASN A 220 -3.19 -19.48 17.32
N ARG A 221 -2.75 -18.90 16.20
CA ARG A 221 -1.34 -18.85 15.84
C ARG A 221 -0.51 -18.03 16.83
N LEU A 222 -1.01 -16.89 17.29
CA LEU A 222 -0.30 -16.02 18.25
C LEU A 222 -0.13 -16.64 19.65
N ARG A 223 -0.94 -17.65 20.00
CA ARG A 223 -0.90 -18.34 21.31
C ARG A 223 0.05 -19.54 21.34
N ASN A 224 0.45 -20.04 20.17
CA ASN A 224 1.28 -21.23 20.01
C ASN A 224 2.72 -20.82 19.74
#